data_AF-A0A1A7ZKP7-F1
#
_entry.id   AF-A0A1A7ZKP7-F1
#
_cell.length_a   1.000
_cell.length_b   1.000
_cell.length_c   1.000
_cell.angle_alpha   90.00
_cell.angle_beta   90.00
_cell.angle_gamma   90.00
#
_symmetry.space_group_name_H-M   'P 1'
#
loop_
_entity.id
_entity.type
_entity.pdbx_description
1 polymer ?
#
loop_
_entity_poly.entity_id
_entity_poly.type
_entity_poly.pdbx_seq_one_letter_code
_entity_poly.pdbx_strand_id
1 'polypeptide(L)'
;VFFFHERYKLVELMGYVAMGTLPALVILSMVERAGVCELAVGGVFYVVGVVFFKSDGLVPFAHAIWHLFVAVGAGVHYYAIWRYLYLLGPQLQISR
;
A
#
# COMPACT_ATOMS: atom_id res chain seq x y z
N VAL A 1 -9.79 26.51 -13.53
CA VAL A 1 -9.01 25.41 -12.93
C VAL A 1 -9.89 24.38 -12.21
N PHE A 2 -11.04 24.75 -11.59
CA PHE A 2 -11.94 23.78 -10.92
C PHE A 2 -12.91 22.99 -11.83
N PHE A 3 -13.08 23.34 -13.10
CA PHE A 3 -14.14 22.78 -13.96
C PHE A 3 -13.81 21.41 -14.61
N PHE A 4 -12.54 20.98 -14.63
CA PHE A 4 -12.14 19.67 -15.16
C PHE A 4 -12.19 18.53 -14.12
N HIS A 5 -12.35 18.88 -12.84
CA HIS A 5 -12.30 17.96 -11.70
C HIS A 5 -13.57 17.08 -11.55
N GLU A 6 -14.68 17.47 -12.18
CA GLU A 6 -15.95 16.74 -12.07
C GLU A 6 -16.10 15.59 -13.07
N ARG A 7 -15.55 15.72 -14.27
CA ARG A 7 -15.74 14.74 -15.36
C ARG A 7 -14.86 13.50 -15.23
N TYR A 8 -13.70 13.61 -14.58
CA TYR A 8 -12.69 12.54 -14.52
C TYR A 8 -12.42 12.00 -13.12
N LYS A 9 -13.25 12.34 -12.13
CA LYS A 9 -13.17 11.82 -10.75
C LYS A 9 -13.07 10.28 -10.70
N LEU A 10 -13.75 9.61 -11.65
CA LEU A 10 -13.70 8.15 -11.80
C LEU A 10 -12.35 7.67 -12.36
N VAL A 11 -11.76 8.38 -13.33
CA VAL A 11 -10.46 8.04 -13.93
C VAL A 11 -9.33 8.25 -12.93
N GLU A 12 -9.41 9.33 -12.14
CA GLU A 12 -8.48 9.60 -11.05
C GLU A 12 -8.57 8.53 -9.95
N LEU A 13 -9.79 8.15 -9.54
CA LEU A 13 -10.02 7.07 -8.59
C LEU A 13 -9.52 5.72 -9.14
N MET A 14 -9.80 5.42 -10.41
CA MET A 14 -9.32 4.19 -11.06
C MET A 14 -7.80 4.16 -11.15
N GLY A 15 -7.14 5.28 -11.43
CA GLY A 15 -5.67 5.38 -11.44
C GLY A 15 -5.07 5.10 -10.07
N TYR A 16 -5.65 5.65 -9.00
CA TYR A 16 -5.23 5.40 -7.63
C TYR A 16 -5.45 3.94 -7.20
N VAL A 17 -6.64 3.39 -7.49
CA VAL A 17 -6.96 1.99 -7.17
C VAL A 17 -6.07 1.05 -7.97
N ALA A 18 -5.85 1.31 -9.26
CA ALA A 18 -4.97 0.50 -10.09
C ALA A 18 -3.53 0.52 -9.58
N MET A 19 -2.97 1.69 -9.23
CA MET A 19 -1.63 1.77 -8.66
C MET A 19 -1.49 0.97 -7.35
N GLY A 20 -2.51 0.95 -6.49
CA GLY A 20 -2.48 0.19 -5.24
C GLY A 20 -2.78 -1.29 -5.38
N THR A 21 -3.61 -1.69 -6.34
CA THR A 21 -4.12 -3.08 -6.45
C THR A 21 -3.36 -3.94 -7.44
N LEU A 22 -2.76 -3.36 -8.49
CA LEU A 22 -1.98 -4.13 -9.46
C LEU A 22 -0.78 -4.85 -8.82
N PRO A 23 0.00 -4.24 -7.91
CA PRO A 23 1.05 -4.96 -7.19
C PRO A 23 0.52 -6.10 -6.31
N ALA A 24 -0.71 -5.97 -5.79
CA ALA A 24 -1.33 -6.99 -4.94
C ALA A 24 -1.74 -8.25 -5.73
N LEU A 25 -1.94 -8.17 -7.05
CA LEU A 25 -2.26 -9.33 -7.89
C LEU A 25 -1.17 -10.41 -7.86
N VAL A 26 0.08 -10.04 -7.57
CA VAL A 26 1.21 -10.97 -7.43
C VAL A 26 0.94 -12.04 -6.37
N ILE A 27 0.12 -11.75 -5.35
CA ILE A 27 -0.27 -12.71 -4.30
C ILE A 27 -0.94 -13.97 -4.89
N LEU A 28 -1.65 -13.85 -6.02
CA LEU A 28 -2.37 -14.95 -6.65
C LEU A 28 -1.43 -16.00 -7.28
N SER A 29 -0.20 -15.62 -7.63
CA SER A 29 0.80 -16.52 -8.23
C SER A 29 1.87 -16.97 -7.24
N MET A 30 1.80 -16.55 -5.97
CA MET A 30 2.78 -16.94 -4.95
C MET A 30 2.53 -18.37 -4.44
N VAL A 31 3.55 -19.23 -4.55
CA VAL A 31 3.55 -20.59 -3.97
C VAL A 31 3.79 -20.54 -2.46
N GLU A 32 4.73 -19.70 -2.02
CA GLU A 32 5.04 -19.46 -0.61
C GLU A 32 4.25 -18.24 -0.11
N ARG A 33 3.40 -18.43 0.90
CA ARG A 33 2.53 -17.35 1.43
C ARG A 33 3.15 -16.58 2.61
N ALA A 34 4.41 -16.86 2.92
CA ALA A 34 5.15 -16.12 3.93
C ALA A 34 5.25 -14.64 3.54
N GLY A 35 4.86 -13.74 4.45
CA GLY A 35 4.84 -12.28 4.20
C GLY A 35 3.54 -11.70 3.64
N VAL A 36 2.58 -12.54 3.24
CA VAL A 36 1.26 -12.07 2.74
C VAL A 36 0.48 -11.36 3.84
N CYS A 37 0.61 -11.77 5.10
CA CYS A 37 -0.05 -11.10 6.23
C CYS A 37 0.47 -9.67 6.40
N GLU A 38 1.79 -9.48 6.38
CA GLU A 38 2.43 -8.17 6.47
C GLU A 38 2.09 -7.29 5.26
N LEU A 39 2.05 -7.85 4.05
CA LEU A 39 1.55 -7.16 2.86
C LEU A 39 0.07 -6.74 3.02
N ALA A 40 -0.80 -7.60 3.55
CA ALA A 40 -2.19 -7.26 3.79
C ALA A 40 -2.33 -6.12 4.81
N VAL A 41 -1.57 -6.17 5.91
CA VAL A 41 -1.55 -5.12 6.94
C VAL A 41 -1.09 -3.79 6.36
N GLY A 42 0.00 -3.76 5.59
CA GLY A 42 0.46 -2.54 4.91
C GLY A 42 -0.59 -1.99 3.92
N GLY A 43 -1.29 -2.87 3.21
CA GLY A 43 -2.41 -2.51 2.33
C GLY A 43 -3.58 -1.86 3.08
N VAL A 44 -3.93 -2.36 4.27
CA VAL A 44 -4.96 -1.75 5.11
C VAL A 44 -4.58 -0.33 5.52
N PHE A 45 -3.32 -0.09 5.91
CA PHE A 45 -2.85 1.26 6.21
C PHE A 45 -3.00 2.22 5.01
N TYR A 46 -2.72 1.74 3.79
CA TYR A 46 -2.96 2.54 2.58
C TYR A 46 -4.44 2.86 2.35
N VAL A 47 -5.33 1.86 2.49
CA VAL A 47 -6.77 2.07 2.31
C VAL A 47 -7.32 3.06 3.34
N VAL A 48 -6.92 2.94 4.60
CA VAL A 48 -7.29 3.89 5.65
C VAL A 48 -6.72 5.29 5.36
N GLY A 49 -5.48 5.37 4.87
CA GLY A 49 -4.88 6.63 4.43
C GLY A 49 -5.72 7.34 3.37
N VAL A 50 -6.26 6.63 2.38
CA VAL A 50 -7.10 7.22 1.31
C VAL A 50 -8.34 7.93 1.88
N VAL A 51 -8.90 7.47 3.01
CA VAL A 51 -10.02 8.15 3.68
C VAL A 51 -9.60 9.53 4.20
N PHE A 52 -8.41 9.63 4.79
CA PHE A 52 -7.85 10.90 5.26
C PHE A 52 -7.44 11.81 4.11
N PHE A 53 -6.90 11.26 3.02
CA PHE A 53 -6.61 12.00 1.79
C PHE A 53 -7.87 12.66 1.21
N LYS A 54 -8.99 11.92 1.17
CA LYS A 54 -10.26 12.47 0.68
C LYS A 54 -10.90 13.48 1.64
N SER A 55 -10.52 13.40 2.92
CA SER A 55 -10.95 14.32 3.96
C SER A 55 -10.04 15.56 4.05
N ASP A 56 -9.08 15.72 3.14
CA ASP A 56 -8.22 16.89 3.04
C ASP A 56 -9.07 18.14 2.75
N GLY A 57 -8.88 19.17 3.57
CA GLY A 57 -9.72 20.38 3.60
C GLY A 57 -10.99 20.31 4.48
N LEU A 58 -11.38 19.13 4.98
CA LEU A 58 -12.47 18.98 5.95
C LEU A 58 -11.96 18.85 7.40
N VAL A 59 -10.86 18.11 7.59
CA VAL A 59 -10.24 17.90 8.90
C VAL A 59 -8.90 18.65 8.94
N PRO A 60 -8.62 19.45 9.98
CA PRO A 60 -7.33 20.13 10.11
C PRO A 60 -6.20 19.10 10.13
N PHE A 61 -5.15 19.33 9.32
CA PHE A 61 -3.99 18.44 9.16
C PHE A 61 -4.27 17.05 8.56
N ALA A 62 -5.42 16.82 7.92
CA ALA A 62 -5.74 15.57 7.24
C ALA A 62 -4.65 15.08 6.28
N HIS A 63 -4.04 16.00 5.53
CA HIS A 63 -2.94 15.68 4.62
C HIS A 63 -1.71 15.11 5.34
N ALA A 64 -1.34 15.67 6.50
CA ALA A 64 -0.20 15.18 7.28
C ALA A 64 -0.49 13.81 7.90
N ILE A 65 -1.73 13.60 8.37
CA ILE A 65 -2.18 12.31 8.87
C ILE A 65 -2.12 11.26 7.75
N TRP A 66 -2.57 11.60 6.54
CA TRP A 66 -2.46 10.74 5.37
C TRP A 66 -1.02 10.30 5.10
N HIS A 67 -0.05 11.22 5.11
CA HIS A 67 1.37 10.88 4.96
C HIS A 67 1.86 9.91 6.03
N LEU A 68 1.39 10.03 7.27
CA LEU A 68 1.73 9.07 8.33
C LEU A 68 1.24 7.66 8.00
N PHE A 69 0.00 7.52 7.54
CA PHE A 69 -0.56 6.22 7.13
C PHE A 69 0.21 5.62 5.96
N VAL A 70 0.55 6.44 4.96
CA VAL A 70 1.37 6.04 3.80
C VAL A 70 2.76 5.59 4.24
N ALA A 71 3.41 6.31 5.15
CA ALA A 71 4.74 5.97 5.68
C ALA A 71 4.72 4.66 6.48
N VAL A 72 3.70 4.46 7.31
CA VAL A 72 3.54 3.20 8.06
C VAL A 72 3.28 2.03 7.11
N GLY A 73 2.38 2.19 6.12
CA GLY A 73 2.12 1.16 5.11
C GLY A 73 3.38 0.77 4.34
N ALA A 74 4.16 1.76 3.89
CA ALA A 74 5.45 1.56 3.23
C ALA A 74 6.47 0.85 4.14
N GLY A 75 6.54 1.24 5.41
CA GLY A 75 7.41 0.62 6.41
C GLY A 75 7.07 -0.85 6.65
N VAL A 76 5.78 -1.20 6.73
CA VAL A 76 5.33 -2.59 6.89
C VAL A 76 5.66 -3.42 5.64
N HIS A 77 5.48 -2.88 4.43
CA HIS A 77 5.90 -3.55 3.21
C HIS A 77 7.41 -3.77 3.15
N TYR A 78 8.20 -2.77 3.52
CA TYR A 78 9.65 -2.89 3.62
C TYR A 78 10.06 -3.96 4.65
N TYR A 79 9.39 -4.01 5.80
CA TYR A 79 9.61 -5.04 6.81
C TYR A 79 9.32 -6.45 6.28
N ALA A 80 8.26 -6.62 5.48
CA ALA A 80 7.97 -7.89 4.82
C ALA A 80 9.12 -8.31 3.87
N ILE A 81 9.64 -7.38 3.07
CA ILE A 81 10.79 -7.65 2.18
C ILE A 81 12.02 -8.00 3.00
N TRP A 82 12.36 -7.22 4.04
CA TRP A 82 13.46 -7.54 4.94
C TRP A 82 13.35 -8.96 5.47
N ARG A 83 12.22 -9.29 6.10
CA ARG A 83 12.07 -10.56 6.81
C ARG A 83 12.03 -11.76 5.87
N TYR A 84 11.25 -11.70 4.81
CA TYR A 84 10.98 -12.87 3.97
C TYR A 84 11.91 -12.99 2.77
N LEU A 85 12.48 -11.88 2.28
CA LEU A 85 13.46 -11.91 1.19
C LEU A 85 14.90 -11.93 1.73
N TYR A 86 15.25 -10.98 2.61
CA TYR A 86 16.65 -10.81 3.05
C TYR A 86 17.06 -11.66 4.25
N LEU A 87 16.15 -11.92 5.20
CA LEU A 87 16.49 -12.70 6.40
C LEU A 87 16.23 -14.20 6.21
N LEU A 88 15.10 -14.55 5.59
CA LEU A 88 14.75 -15.96 5.33
C LEU A 88 15.39 -16.51 4.05
N GLY A 89 15.66 -15.66 3.05
CA GLY A 89 16.30 -16.05 1.78
C GLY A 89 17.70 -16.68 1.94
N PRO A 90 18.61 -16.12 2.76
CA PRO A 90 19.94 -16.72 2.98
C PRO A 90 19.87 -18.08 3.69
N GLN A 91 18.93 -18.26 4.63
CA GLN A 91 18.81 -19.50 5.41
C GLN A 91 18.37 -20.70 4.55
N LEU A 92 17.46 -20.49 3.60
CA LEU A 92 17.01 -21.54 2.67
C LEU A 92 18.08 -21.94 1.63
N GLN A 93 19.02 -21.04 1.33
CA GLN A 93 20.11 -21.31 0.37
C GLN A 93 21.34 -21.95 1.04
N ILE A 94 21.52 -21.79 2.35
CA ILE A 94 22.60 -22.42 3.13
C ILE A 94 22.20 -23.83 3.62
N SER A 95 20.90 -24.13 3.73
CA SER A 95 20.39 -25.43 4.20
C SER A 95 20.15 -26.46 3.08
N ARG A 96 20.44 -26.15 1.81
CA ARG A 96 20.44 -27.09 0.68
C ARG A 96 21.86 -27.35 0.20
#